data_AF-A0A3Q2EG19-F1
#
_entry.id   AF-A0A3Q2EG19-F1
#
_cell.length_a   1.000
_cell.length_b   1.000
_cell.length_c   1.000
_cell.angle_alpha   90.00
_cell.angle_beta   90.00
_cell.angle_gamma   90.00
#
_symmetry.space_group_name_H-M   'P 1'
#
loop_
_entity.id
_entity.type
_entity.pdbx_description
1 polymer ?
#
loop_
_entity_poly.entity_id
_entity_poly.type
_entity_poly.pdbx_seq_one_letter_code
_entity_poly.pdbx_strand_id
1 'polypeptide(L)'
;MASIVLLTVKHTAQTKVKRCLGSHFKGLAGGNAPSVFLLSGNESLSRGLGLRFMSHGTAGRSAAGSTRTGALALGGAAAVTAAVVGFLANANHFQRAEMATKIPLKSKEEGDIAERCKGFMSAPVTDISVLEERKNEMSTRMEMMIMETQAEFCKALEEVDGGTFKVDKWQRKEGGGGISCVMQDGKVFEKAGVNVSVVFGYLTEEAAKQMRSRGKVLKGKDGKLPFCAMGVSSVIHPKNPHIPTVHFNYRYFEIEEEDGSKQWWFGGGTDLTPVYIDKKDAFHFHNTLKKACDKHHPKYYPEFKKWCDKYFYVRHRGETRGIGGIFFDDLDSPNQEEAFNFVKSCARTVVPCYLPIVKKHLNDSFTQDEKDWQQVRRGRYVEFNLVYDRGVKFGLATPGSRIESILMSLPLTARWEYMHKPVKGSREAEMLEVLRNPKEWV
;
A
#
# COMPACT_ATOMS: atom_id res chain seq x y z
N MET A 1 14.23 -52.10 -52.74
CA MET A 1 15.45 -51.93 -51.94
C MET A 1 15.06 -52.11 -50.47
N ALA A 2 15.80 -52.93 -49.71
CA ALA A 2 15.48 -53.47 -48.38
C ALA A 2 14.71 -52.50 -47.44
N SER A 3 13.59 -52.90 -46.79
CA SER A 3 13.48 -53.90 -45.70
C SER A 3 14.32 -53.49 -44.48
N ILE A 4 13.73 -53.27 -43.30
CA ILE A 4 13.28 -54.32 -42.36
C ILE A 4 11.97 -53.92 -41.63
N VAL A 5 11.14 -54.94 -41.35
CA VAL A 5 9.97 -54.90 -40.44
C VAL A 5 10.28 -55.73 -39.20
N LEU A 6 9.94 -55.27 -37.99
CA LEU A 6 9.71 -56.18 -36.85
C LEU A 6 8.85 -55.58 -35.72
N LEU A 7 7.60 -56.07 -35.70
CA LEU A 7 6.75 -56.48 -34.56
C LEU A 7 6.62 -55.63 -33.28
N THR A 8 5.35 -55.36 -32.98
CA THR A 8 4.76 -54.97 -31.69
C THR A 8 4.97 -55.98 -30.55
N VAL A 9 5.13 -55.47 -29.32
CA VAL A 9 4.53 -56.05 -28.11
C VAL A 9 3.94 -54.93 -27.23
N LYS A 10 2.68 -55.08 -26.82
CA LYS A 10 2.04 -54.22 -25.81
C LYS A 10 2.44 -54.69 -24.42
N HIS A 11 2.80 -53.78 -23.51
CA HIS A 11 2.73 -54.08 -22.08
C HIS A 11 2.04 -52.97 -21.29
N THR A 12 0.82 -53.26 -20.84
CA THR A 12 0.03 -52.43 -19.94
C THR A 12 0.54 -52.63 -18.51
N ALA A 13 0.92 -51.56 -17.81
CA ALA A 13 1.27 -51.60 -16.38
C ALA A 13 0.23 -50.83 -15.56
N GLN A 14 -0.71 -51.57 -14.95
CA GLN A 14 -1.65 -51.00 -13.98
C GLN A 14 -0.97 -50.85 -12.61
N THR A 15 -0.86 -49.63 -12.09
CA THR A 15 -0.42 -49.41 -10.70
C THR A 15 -1.61 -49.53 -9.75
N LYS A 16 -1.67 -50.62 -8.97
CA LYS A 16 -2.79 -50.90 -8.05
C LYS A 16 -2.75 -50.00 -6.81
N VAL A 17 -3.88 -49.38 -6.51
CA VAL A 17 -4.19 -48.82 -5.18
C VAL A 17 -4.30 -49.97 -4.17
N LYS A 18 -3.50 -49.97 -3.11
CA LYS A 18 -3.67 -50.86 -1.95
C LYS A 18 -4.47 -50.15 -0.85
N ARG A 19 -5.76 -50.49 -0.73
CA ARG A 19 -6.53 -50.35 0.51
C ARG A 19 -6.15 -51.49 1.43
N CYS A 20 -5.77 -51.20 2.68
CA CYS A 20 -5.84 -52.19 3.75
C CYS A 20 -7.16 -52.00 4.52
N LEU A 21 -7.88 -53.09 4.75
CA LEU A 21 -9.04 -53.17 5.62
C LEU A 21 -8.77 -54.31 6.60
N GLY A 22 -8.85 -54.01 7.90
CA GLY A 22 -8.82 -54.98 8.99
C GLY A 22 -9.93 -54.61 9.97
N SER A 23 -10.80 -55.57 10.26
CA SER A 23 -12.09 -55.37 10.93
C SER A 23 -12.10 -55.79 12.40
N HIS A 24 -12.96 -55.20 13.23
CA HIS A 24 -14.07 -55.93 13.91
C HIS A 24 -14.97 -55.03 14.80
N PHE A 25 -16.31 -55.19 14.67
CA PHE A 25 -17.45 -55.08 15.65
C PHE A 25 -17.52 -53.89 16.67
N LYS A 26 -18.66 -53.28 17.11
CA LYS A 26 -20.15 -53.40 17.01
C LYS A 26 -20.78 -52.03 17.45
N GLY A 27 -22.08 -51.67 17.31
CA GLY A 27 -23.20 -52.35 16.63
C GLY A 27 -24.67 -51.92 16.95
N LEU A 28 -25.00 -50.66 17.28
CA LEU A 28 -26.38 -50.12 17.55
C LEU A 28 -26.51 -48.72 16.87
N ALA A 29 -27.35 -48.41 15.87
CA ALA A 29 -28.83 -48.42 15.74
C ALA A 29 -29.54 -47.44 16.70
N GLY A 30 -30.40 -46.49 16.32
CA GLY A 30 -30.94 -45.92 15.05
C GLY A 30 -31.68 -44.60 15.41
N GLY A 31 -32.42 -43.82 14.59
CA GLY A 31 -32.77 -43.80 13.17
C GLY A 31 -33.76 -42.65 12.87
N ASN A 32 -33.94 -42.29 11.59
CA ASN A 32 -35.02 -41.48 10.97
C ASN A 32 -35.35 -40.02 11.42
N ALA A 33 -35.28 -39.11 10.44
CA ALA A 33 -36.17 -37.93 10.33
C ALA A 33 -37.52 -38.33 9.68
N PRO A 34 -38.55 -37.46 9.61
CA PRO A 34 -38.69 -36.60 8.41
C PRO A 34 -39.46 -35.25 8.57
N SER A 35 -39.48 -34.50 7.46
CA SER A 35 -40.55 -33.62 6.93
C SER A 35 -41.06 -32.38 7.68
N VAL A 36 -40.69 -31.21 7.13
CA VAL A 36 -41.55 -30.12 6.61
C VAL A 36 -43.00 -30.02 7.12
N PHE A 37 -43.37 -28.84 7.62
CA PHE A 37 -44.74 -28.31 7.53
C PHE A 37 -44.75 -26.82 7.12
N LEU A 38 -45.71 -26.45 6.28
CA LEU A 38 -46.02 -25.08 5.88
C LEU A 38 -46.85 -24.38 6.95
N LEU A 39 -46.68 -23.06 7.09
CA LEU A 39 -47.73 -22.19 7.64
C LEU A 39 -47.92 -20.97 6.74
N SER A 40 -49.20 -20.75 6.38
CA SER A 40 -49.70 -19.60 5.64
C SER A 40 -50.15 -18.52 6.63
N GLY A 41 -50.05 -17.25 6.24
CA GLY A 41 -50.51 -16.11 7.03
C GLY A 41 -50.59 -14.85 6.19
N ASN A 42 -51.75 -14.62 5.55
CA ASN A 42 -52.08 -13.35 4.91
C ASN A 42 -52.17 -12.25 5.97
N GLU A 43 -51.71 -11.03 5.64
CA GLU A 43 -52.62 -9.89 5.53
C GLU A 43 -52.03 -8.72 4.74
N SER A 44 -52.89 -7.97 4.04
CA SER A 44 -52.55 -6.74 3.33
C SER A 44 -53.66 -5.72 3.48
N LEU A 45 -53.34 -4.49 3.88
CA LEU A 45 -54.12 -3.24 3.69
C LEU A 45 -53.10 -2.09 3.92
N SER A 46 -52.67 -1.31 2.92
CA SER A 46 -53.36 -0.30 2.10
C SER A 46 -53.41 1.12 2.71
N ARG A 47 -52.78 2.07 2.00
CA ARG A 47 -53.09 3.51 1.86
C ARG A 47 -53.35 4.37 3.12
N GLY A 48 -52.57 5.44 3.25
CA GLY A 48 -52.91 6.64 4.02
C GLY A 48 -52.01 7.83 3.66
N LEU A 49 -52.54 8.83 2.94
CA LEU A 49 -51.84 10.06 2.57
C LEU A 49 -51.94 11.11 3.70
N GLY A 50 -50.94 11.99 3.87
CA GLY A 50 -51.03 13.08 4.86
C GLY A 50 -49.93 14.14 4.78
N LEU A 51 -50.12 15.16 3.93
CA LEU A 51 -49.35 16.41 4.01
C LEU A 51 -49.75 17.23 5.26
N ARG A 52 -48.80 18.01 5.80
CA ARG A 52 -49.11 19.32 6.39
C ARG A 52 -47.97 20.32 6.15
N PHE A 53 -48.34 21.60 6.14
CA PHE A 53 -47.57 22.74 5.62
C PHE A 53 -47.63 23.91 6.64
N MET A 54 -46.79 24.94 6.44
CA MET A 54 -46.83 26.29 7.07
C MET A 54 -46.30 26.44 8.51
N SER A 55 -45.82 27.61 8.99
CA SER A 55 -45.04 28.72 8.37
C SER A 55 -44.63 29.80 9.41
N HIS A 56 -43.57 30.57 9.13
CA HIS A 56 -43.29 31.98 9.52
C HIS A 56 -43.12 32.50 10.98
N GLY A 57 -42.29 33.56 11.12
CA GLY A 57 -42.12 34.45 12.29
C GLY A 57 -40.66 34.52 12.81
N THR A 58 -39.68 35.34 12.38
CA THR A 58 -39.43 36.81 12.29
C THR A 58 -39.26 37.62 13.60
N ALA A 59 -38.22 38.49 13.58
CA ALA A 59 -37.79 39.53 14.55
C ALA A 59 -36.99 39.06 15.81
N GLY A 60 -35.99 39.81 16.33
CA GLY A 60 -35.48 41.13 15.94
C GLY A 60 -34.12 41.54 16.55
N ARG A 61 -33.64 42.74 16.19
CA ARG A 61 -32.29 43.33 16.43
C ARG A 61 -31.96 43.69 17.90
N SER A 62 -30.66 43.77 18.24
CA SER A 62 -29.90 44.98 18.69
C SER A 62 -28.63 44.59 19.49
N ALA A 63 -27.63 45.44 19.79
CA ALA A 63 -26.91 46.48 19.03
C ALA A 63 -25.66 46.91 19.86
N ALA A 64 -24.58 47.34 19.18
CA ALA A 64 -23.47 48.22 19.64
C ALA A 64 -22.76 48.04 21.01
N GLY A 65 -21.43 48.16 21.00
CA GLY A 65 -20.60 48.33 22.21
C GLY A 65 -19.11 48.45 21.89
N SER A 66 -18.60 49.67 21.76
CA SER A 66 -17.19 49.99 21.47
C SER A 66 -16.63 50.97 22.50
N THR A 67 -15.55 50.58 23.18
CA THR A 67 -14.64 51.42 24.01
C THR A 67 -13.46 50.55 24.46
N ARG A 68 -12.24 51.04 24.73
CA ARG A 68 -11.46 52.20 24.24
C ARG A 68 -10.02 52.02 24.76
N THR A 69 -9.01 52.46 24.00
CA THR A 69 -7.67 52.93 24.44
C THR A 69 -7.08 52.53 25.81
N GLY A 70 -5.86 51.98 25.80
CA GLY A 70 -4.92 52.00 26.92
C GLY A 70 -3.49 51.67 26.46
N ALA A 71 -2.56 52.62 26.57
CA ALA A 71 -1.16 52.48 26.15
C ALA A 71 -0.21 52.72 27.35
N LEU A 72 1.10 52.61 27.09
CA LEU A 72 2.25 52.77 28.01
C LEU A 72 2.53 51.58 28.95
N ALA A 73 3.77 51.39 29.46
CA ALA A 73 5.12 51.50 28.87
C ALA A 73 6.15 51.10 29.95
N LEU A 74 7.26 50.48 29.51
CA LEU A 74 8.61 50.53 30.09
C LEU A 74 8.83 50.39 31.62
N GLY A 75 9.68 49.42 31.99
CA GLY A 75 10.79 49.69 32.90
C GLY A 75 11.02 48.72 34.06
N GLY A 76 12.28 48.40 34.32
CA GLY A 76 12.77 47.87 35.60
C GLY A 76 13.10 46.38 35.63
N ALA A 77 14.39 46.04 35.62
CA ALA A 77 14.88 44.68 35.79
C ALA A 77 15.46 44.45 37.20
N ALA A 78 15.31 43.24 37.74
CA ALA A 78 16.25 42.67 38.73
C ALA A 78 16.14 41.14 38.76
N ALA A 79 17.30 40.49 38.76
CA ALA A 79 17.51 39.05 38.57
C ALA A 79 16.93 38.12 39.66
N VAL A 80 16.50 36.93 39.24
CA VAL A 80 16.77 35.68 39.97
C VAL A 80 17.29 34.63 39.00
N THR A 81 18.44 34.03 39.33
CA THR A 81 19.16 33.04 38.54
C THR A 81 18.67 31.60 38.77
N ALA A 82 18.26 30.89 37.73
CA ALA A 82 18.47 29.43 37.52
C ALA A 82 17.87 28.93 36.19
N ALA A 83 18.36 27.79 35.69
CA ALA A 83 17.77 26.96 34.63
C ALA A 83 17.73 27.50 33.17
N VAL A 84 18.89 27.75 32.55
CA VAL A 84 19.03 27.97 31.08
C VAL A 84 19.55 26.73 30.32
N VAL A 85 19.92 25.64 31.01
CA VAL A 85 20.52 24.43 30.37
C VAL A 85 19.48 23.54 29.66
N GLY A 86 18.18 23.72 29.92
CA GLY A 86 17.12 22.84 29.39
C GLY A 86 16.53 23.21 28.02
N PHE A 87 16.67 24.46 27.55
CA PHE A 87 15.85 24.97 26.42
C PHE A 87 16.58 25.10 25.07
N LEU A 88 17.91 25.10 25.05
CA LEU A 88 18.69 25.25 23.82
C LEU A 88 18.85 23.95 23.01
N ALA A 89 18.64 22.78 23.63
CA ALA A 89 18.73 21.49 22.94
C ALA A 89 17.58 21.25 21.93
N ASN A 90 16.36 21.72 22.24
CA ASN A 90 15.19 21.48 21.39
C ASN A 90 15.13 22.39 20.16
N ALA A 91 15.59 23.64 20.27
CA ALA A 91 15.60 24.59 19.14
C ALA A 91 16.53 24.10 18.00
N ASN A 92 17.73 23.61 18.36
CA ASN A 92 18.67 23.04 17.40
C ASN A 92 18.12 21.78 16.70
N HIS A 93 17.29 20.97 17.39
CA HIS A 93 16.69 19.79 16.77
C HIS A 93 15.60 20.15 15.74
N PHE A 94 14.82 21.20 16.00
CA PHE A 94 13.79 21.69 15.09
C PHE A 94 14.39 22.36 13.83
N GLN A 95 15.38 23.25 13.99
CA GLN A 95 16.07 23.85 12.84
C GLN A 95 16.80 22.79 11.99
N ARG A 96 17.33 21.74 12.60
CA ARG A 96 17.98 20.64 11.87
C ARG A 96 16.97 19.77 11.11
N ALA A 97 15.73 19.62 11.60
CA ALA A 97 14.64 18.96 10.87
C ALA A 97 14.14 19.81 9.68
N GLU A 98 14.10 21.13 9.83
CA GLU A 98 13.73 22.07 8.75
C GLU A 98 14.84 22.22 7.69
N MET A 99 16.10 22.03 8.07
CA MET A 99 17.21 21.91 7.10
C MET A 99 17.29 20.52 6.46
N ALA A 100 16.91 19.45 7.15
CA ALA A 100 16.81 18.11 6.56
C ALA A 100 15.68 17.98 5.52
N THR A 101 14.73 18.93 5.47
CA THR A 101 13.70 19.02 4.42
C THR A 101 14.16 19.82 3.18
N LYS A 102 15.37 20.41 3.19
CA LYS A 102 15.98 21.08 2.04
C LYS A 102 17.01 20.19 1.33
N ILE A 103 16.56 19.04 0.81
CA ILE A 103 17.27 18.40 -0.30
C ILE A 103 17.25 19.40 -1.47
N PRO A 104 18.41 19.77 -2.07
CA PRO A 104 18.42 20.69 -3.19
C PRO A 104 17.64 20.10 -4.38
N LEU A 105 16.52 20.72 -4.73
CA LEU A 105 15.79 20.49 -5.99
C LEU A 105 16.57 21.10 -7.17
N LYS A 106 17.83 20.67 -7.35
CA LYS A 106 18.56 20.75 -8.62
C LYS A 106 18.57 19.36 -9.24
N SER A 107 18.30 19.31 -10.54
CA SER A 107 18.15 18.10 -11.34
C SER A 107 19.40 17.21 -11.31
N LYS A 108 19.41 16.20 -10.43
CA LYS A 108 20.28 15.00 -10.57
C LYS A 108 19.87 14.09 -11.74
N GLU A 109 18.93 14.54 -12.57
CA GLU A 109 18.30 13.74 -13.63
C GLU A 109 19.16 13.67 -14.91
N GLU A 110 20.16 14.54 -15.04
CA GLU A 110 21.13 14.61 -16.16
C GLU A 110 22.45 13.87 -15.85
N GLY A 111 22.46 13.05 -14.79
CA GLY A 111 23.59 12.17 -14.48
C GLY A 111 23.59 10.90 -15.33
N ASP A 112 24.79 10.49 -15.76
CA ASP A 112 25.12 9.17 -16.31
C ASP A 112 24.46 8.03 -15.50
N ILE A 113 23.92 7.01 -16.20
CA ILE A 113 23.16 5.93 -15.53
C ILE A 113 24.09 5.12 -14.64
N ALA A 114 25.33 4.84 -15.08
CA ALA A 114 26.29 4.09 -14.27
C ALA A 114 26.68 4.85 -12.98
N GLU A 115 26.79 6.18 -13.02
CA GLU A 115 26.97 6.99 -11.79
C GLU A 115 25.76 6.91 -10.87
N ARG A 116 24.53 7.05 -11.40
CA ARG A 116 23.29 6.95 -10.59
C ARG A 116 23.14 5.57 -9.96
N CYS A 117 23.52 4.49 -10.67
CA CYS A 117 23.49 3.13 -10.15
C CYS A 117 24.34 2.90 -8.90
N LYS A 118 25.41 3.68 -8.67
CA LYS A 118 26.20 3.62 -7.43
C LYS A 118 25.41 4.01 -6.18
N GLY A 119 24.31 4.76 -6.37
CA GLY A 119 23.40 5.16 -5.30
C GLY A 119 22.40 4.09 -4.87
N PHE A 120 22.29 2.96 -5.58
CA PHE A 120 21.24 1.96 -5.37
C PHE A 120 21.56 0.96 -4.25
N MET A 121 20.55 0.20 -3.81
CA MET A 121 20.75 -0.89 -2.83
C MET A 121 21.45 -2.11 -3.46
N SER A 122 21.34 -2.27 -4.77
CA SER A 122 22.06 -3.26 -5.58
C SER A 122 22.16 -2.77 -7.02
N ALA A 123 22.99 -3.40 -7.85
CA ALA A 123 23.00 -3.15 -9.30
C ALA A 123 21.62 -3.45 -9.92
N PRO A 124 21.15 -2.68 -10.92
CA PRO A 124 19.80 -2.80 -11.52
C PRO A 124 19.48 -4.20 -12.06
N VAL A 125 18.19 -4.49 -12.27
CA VAL A 125 17.73 -5.81 -12.72
C VAL A 125 18.09 -6.00 -14.20
N THR A 126 17.85 -4.98 -15.02
CA THR A 126 18.39 -4.88 -16.38
C THR A 126 19.86 -4.43 -16.33
N ASP A 127 20.66 -4.92 -17.27
CA ASP A 127 22.09 -4.57 -17.35
C ASP A 127 22.30 -3.08 -17.65
N ILE A 128 23.33 -2.48 -17.04
CA ILE A 128 23.61 -1.04 -17.15
C ILE A 128 23.88 -0.63 -18.62
N SER A 129 24.55 -1.48 -19.42
CA SER A 129 24.78 -1.18 -20.83
C SER A 129 23.48 -1.10 -21.65
N VAL A 130 22.53 -1.97 -21.34
CA VAL A 130 21.20 -2.01 -21.96
C VAL A 130 20.33 -0.83 -21.51
N LEU A 131 20.49 -0.36 -20.27
CA LEU A 131 19.85 0.86 -19.78
C LEU A 131 20.42 2.11 -20.46
N GLU A 132 21.75 2.19 -20.67
CA GLU A 132 22.35 3.32 -21.41
C GLU A 132 21.95 3.36 -22.89
N GLU A 133 21.95 2.21 -23.57
CA GLU A 133 21.47 2.09 -24.96
C GLU A 133 20.02 2.58 -25.10
N ARG A 134 19.16 2.22 -24.14
CA ARG A 134 17.72 2.50 -24.16
C ARG A 134 17.30 3.56 -23.14
N LYS A 135 18.19 4.53 -22.84
CA LYS A 135 17.98 5.54 -21.78
C LYS A 135 16.73 6.42 -21.93
N ASN A 136 16.25 6.57 -23.15
CA ASN A 136 15.05 7.36 -23.46
C ASN A 136 13.74 6.54 -23.34
N GLU A 137 13.81 5.20 -23.30
CA GLU A 137 12.61 4.37 -23.15
C GLU A 137 11.97 4.55 -21.76
N MET A 138 10.65 4.50 -21.71
CA MET A 138 9.90 4.60 -20.46
C MET A 138 10.21 3.44 -19.50
N SER A 139 10.49 2.26 -20.03
CA SER A 139 11.01 1.09 -19.31
C SER A 139 12.26 1.44 -18.48
N THR A 140 13.31 1.94 -19.12
CA THR A 140 14.55 2.37 -18.46
C THR A 140 14.31 3.47 -17.44
N ARG A 141 13.56 4.51 -17.82
CA ARG A 141 13.30 5.68 -16.95
C ARG A 141 12.50 5.29 -15.70
N MET A 142 11.59 4.35 -15.84
CA MET A 142 10.83 3.77 -14.73
C MET A 142 11.70 2.86 -13.85
N GLU A 143 12.54 1.98 -14.42
CA GLU A 143 13.46 1.14 -13.63
C GLU A 143 14.40 2.01 -12.78
N MET A 144 14.98 3.05 -13.37
CA MET A 144 15.81 4.00 -12.62
C MET A 144 15.03 4.68 -11.49
N MET A 145 13.79 5.13 -11.73
CA MET A 145 12.97 5.79 -10.73
C MET A 145 12.59 4.87 -9.55
N ILE A 146 12.25 3.61 -9.81
CA ILE A 146 11.90 2.65 -8.74
C ILE A 146 13.13 2.21 -7.94
N MET A 147 14.29 2.10 -8.57
CA MET A 147 15.58 1.82 -7.92
C MET A 147 16.04 2.99 -7.04
N GLU A 148 15.89 4.23 -7.51
CA GLU A 148 16.11 5.45 -6.72
C GLU A 148 15.17 5.49 -5.52
N THR A 149 13.87 5.26 -5.74
CA THR A 149 12.85 5.26 -4.66
C THR A 149 13.13 4.19 -3.60
N GLN A 150 13.55 2.99 -4.01
CA GLN A 150 13.97 1.93 -3.07
C GLN A 150 15.16 2.39 -2.23
N ALA A 151 16.21 2.93 -2.85
CA ALA A 151 17.43 3.32 -2.17
C ALA A 151 17.25 4.52 -1.24
N GLU A 152 16.52 5.55 -1.67
CA GLU A 152 16.19 6.72 -0.84
C GLU A 152 15.37 6.32 0.38
N PHE A 153 14.34 5.48 0.21
CA PHE A 153 13.49 5.06 1.32
C PHE A 153 14.21 4.09 2.28
N CYS A 154 14.98 3.12 1.77
CA CYS A 154 15.80 2.25 2.63
C CYS A 154 16.76 3.06 3.49
N LYS A 155 17.56 3.95 2.89
CA LYS A 155 18.54 4.77 3.63
C LYS A 155 17.88 5.68 4.68
N ALA A 156 16.73 6.26 4.36
CA ALA A 156 15.98 7.08 5.31
C ALA A 156 15.44 6.28 6.52
N LEU A 157 15.12 4.99 6.33
CA LEU A 157 14.73 4.08 7.41
C LEU A 157 15.95 3.61 8.22
N GLU A 158 17.07 3.28 7.58
CA GLU A 158 18.33 2.92 8.25
C GLU A 158 18.85 4.06 9.15
N GLU A 159 18.79 5.31 8.70
CA GLU A 159 19.15 6.50 9.49
C GLU A 159 18.35 6.60 10.81
N VAL A 160 17.08 6.17 10.79
CA VAL A 160 16.17 6.28 11.95
C VAL A 160 16.20 5.05 12.86
N ASP A 161 16.38 3.85 12.29
CA ASP A 161 16.43 2.61 13.06
C ASP A 161 17.81 2.37 13.70
N GLY A 162 18.88 2.61 12.93
CA GLY A 162 20.25 2.20 13.24
C GLY A 162 20.59 0.78 12.78
N GLY A 163 19.61 -0.03 12.36
CA GLY A 163 19.82 -1.30 11.66
C GLY A 163 20.06 -1.12 10.15
N THR A 164 20.35 -2.23 9.46
CA THR A 164 20.56 -2.27 7.99
C THR A 164 19.60 -3.24 7.29
N PHE A 165 19.35 -3.01 6.01
CA PHE A 165 18.57 -3.94 5.18
C PHE A 165 19.41 -5.13 4.70
N LYS A 166 18.87 -6.35 4.82
CA LYS A 166 19.33 -7.48 4.01
C LYS A 166 18.84 -7.27 2.57
N VAL A 167 19.79 -7.11 1.65
CA VAL A 167 19.50 -6.96 0.22
C VAL A 167 19.66 -8.32 -0.47
N ASP A 168 18.62 -8.75 -1.18
CA ASP A 168 18.61 -10.00 -1.96
C ASP A 168 18.19 -9.73 -3.40
N LYS A 169 19.13 -9.87 -4.34
CA LYS A 169 18.91 -9.74 -5.79
C LYS A 169 18.67 -11.12 -6.40
N TRP A 170 17.55 -11.26 -7.09
CA TRP A 170 17.06 -12.53 -7.64
C TRP A 170 16.62 -12.38 -9.09
N GLN A 171 16.60 -13.51 -9.81
CA GLN A 171 16.20 -13.59 -11.23
C GLN A 171 15.10 -14.63 -11.41
N ARG A 172 14.36 -14.52 -12.52
CA ARG A 172 13.32 -15.46 -12.94
C ARG A 172 13.79 -16.27 -14.14
N LYS A 173 13.36 -17.53 -14.22
CA LYS A 173 13.59 -18.37 -15.41
C LYS A 173 12.80 -17.89 -16.62
N GLU A 174 11.65 -17.26 -16.39
CA GLU A 174 10.74 -16.79 -17.45
C GLU A 174 11.11 -15.40 -18.00
N GLY A 175 12.06 -14.70 -17.37
CA GLY A 175 12.49 -13.34 -17.72
C GLY A 175 12.40 -12.34 -16.57
N GLY A 176 13.42 -11.49 -16.46
CA GLY A 176 13.53 -10.47 -15.41
C GLY A 176 13.93 -11.01 -14.03
N GLY A 177 13.53 -10.29 -12.99
CA GLY A 177 13.96 -10.52 -11.61
C GLY A 177 13.49 -9.41 -10.66
N GLY A 178 14.26 -9.20 -9.59
CA GLY A 178 13.99 -8.15 -8.62
C GLY A 178 15.06 -8.04 -7.54
N ILE A 179 14.88 -7.07 -6.66
CA ILE A 179 15.74 -6.79 -5.51
C ILE A 179 14.82 -6.62 -4.30
N SER A 180 14.95 -7.51 -3.33
CA SER A 180 14.19 -7.46 -2.09
C SER A 180 15.08 -6.91 -0.99
N CYS A 181 14.76 -5.73 -0.46
CA CYS A 181 15.41 -5.19 0.73
C CYS A 181 14.50 -5.47 1.93
N VAL A 182 14.96 -6.27 2.90
CA VAL A 182 14.20 -6.58 4.12
C VAL A 182 15.04 -6.31 5.37
N MET A 183 14.49 -5.53 6.29
CA MET A 183 14.98 -5.36 7.66
C MET A 183 13.93 -5.99 8.60
N GLN A 184 14.38 -6.71 9.62
CA GLN A 184 13.52 -7.37 10.60
C GLN A 184 14.13 -7.22 11.99
N ASP A 185 13.29 -7.19 13.01
CA ASP A 185 13.68 -7.08 14.43
C ASP A 185 14.46 -5.79 14.77
N GLY A 186 14.38 -4.77 13.91
CA GLY A 186 14.98 -3.45 14.07
C GLY A 186 14.49 -2.71 15.31
N LYS A 187 15.20 -1.64 15.68
CA LYS A 187 14.94 -0.86 16.89
C LYS A 187 13.58 -0.14 16.82
N VAL A 188 13.30 0.46 15.67
CA VAL A 188 12.09 1.25 15.37
C VAL A 188 11.14 0.44 14.50
N PHE A 189 11.65 -0.28 13.50
CA PHE A 189 10.87 -1.09 12.57
C PHE A 189 10.98 -2.57 12.92
N GLU A 190 9.87 -3.15 13.37
CA GLU A 190 9.79 -4.58 13.70
C GLU A 190 9.92 -5.44 12.44
N LYS A 191 9.38 -4.97 11.33
CA LYS A 191 9.64 -5.49 9.99
C LYS A 191 9.46 -4.38 8.96
N ALA A 192 10.42 -4.23 8.05
CA ALA A 192 10.41 -3.26 6.98
C ALA A 192 10.84 -3.94 5.69
N GLY A 193 10.09 -3.77 4.61
CA GLY A 193 10.48 -4.28 3.31
C GLY A 193 10.22 -3.28 2.19
N VAL A 194 11.16 -3.23 1.25
CA VAL A 194 11.14 -2.35 0.08
C VAL A 194 11.63 -3.18 -1.10
N ASN A 195 10.72 -3.61 -1.96
CA ASN A 195 11.01 -4.56 -3.03
C ASN A 195 10.86 -3.88 -4.39
N VAL A 196 11.88 -4.03 -5.24
CA VAL A 196 11.82 -3.73 -6.67
C VAL A 196 11.62 -5.04 -7.43
N SER A 197 10.83 -5.01 -8.49
CA SER A 197 10.73 -6.10 -9.46
C SER A 197 10.66 -5.53 -10.87
N VAL A 198 11.34 -6.19 -11.80
CA VAL A 198 11.36 -5.89 -13.23
C VAL A 198 11.21 -7.21 -13.95
N VAL A 199 10.04 -7.45 -14.53
CA VAL A 199 9.64 -8.72 -15.14
C VAL A 199 9.34 -8.45 -16.60
N PHE A 200 9.82 -9.32 -17.48
CA PHE A 200 9.51 -9.28 -18.91
C PHE A 200 9.30 -10.71 -19.41
N GLY A 201 8.55 -10.85 -20.51
CA GLY A 201 8.22 -12.15 -21.09
C GLY A 201 7.04 -12.04 -22.03
N TYR A 202 6.27 -13.10 -22.14
CA TYR A 202 5.03 -13.13 -22.94
C TYR A 202 3.81 -13.32 -22.03
N LEU A 203 2.71 -12.62 -22.32
CA LEU A 203 1.45 -12.83 -21.60
C LEU A 203 0.95 -14.26 -21.82
N THR A 204 0.46 -14.91 -20.75
CA THR A 204 -0.32 -16.14 -20.90
C THR A 204 -1.70 -15.82 -21.45
N GLU A 205 -2.38 -16.83 -22.02
CA GLU A 205 -3.75 -16.65 -22.49
C GLU A 205 -4.70 -16.19 -21.37
N GLU A 206 -4.52 -16.66 -20.15
CA GLU A 206 -5.33 -16.30 -18.97
C GLU A 206 -5.13 -14.83 -18.63
N ALA A 207 -3.89 -14.34 -18.63
CA ALA A 207 -3.58 -12.93 -18.40
C ALA A 207 -4.20 -12.05 -19.51
N ALA A 208 -4.05 -12.44 -20.78
CA ALA A 208 -4.68 -11.74 -21.89
C ALA A 208 -6.22 -11.76 -21.82
N LYS A 209 -6.84 -12.88 -21.44
CA LYS A 209 -8.30 -13.01 -21.22
C LYS A 209 -8.77 -12.08 -20.08
N GLN A 210 -8.01 -11.97 -18.98
CA GLN A 210 -8.31 -11.05 -17.88
C GLN A 210 -8.14 -9.56 -18.26
N MET A 211 -7.18 -9.23 -19.12
CA MET A 211 -7.01 -7.87 -19.64
C MET A 211 -8.14 -7.49 -20.60
N ARG A 212 -8.56 -8.42 -21.48
CA ARG A 212 -9.71 -8.25 -22.38
C ARG A 212 -11.02 -8.06 -21.60
N SER A 213 -11.25 -8.79 -20.50
CA SER A 213 -12.45 -8.58 -19.68
C SER A 213 -12.46 -7.26 -18.89
N ARG A 214 -11.30 -6.59 -18.75
CA ARG A 214 -11.18 -5.19 -18.29
C ARG A 214 -11.31 -4.16 -19.42
N GLY A 215 -11.58 -4.59 -20.66
CA GLY A 215 -11.78 -3.71 -21.82
C GLY A 215 -10.53 -3.40 -22.65
N LYS A 216 -9.36 -3.99 -22.36
CA LYS A 216 -8.15 -3.81 -23.18
C LYS A 216 -8.23 -4.64 -24.47
N VAL A 217 -8.05 -4.01 -25.63
CA VAL A 217 -8.14 -4.66 -26.95
C VAL A 217 -6.74 -5.03 -27.43
N LEU A 218 -6.26 -6.23 -27.11
CA LEU A 218 -4.87 -6.64 -27.41
C LEU A 218 -4.73 -7.27 -28.80
N LYS A 219 -3.74 -6.84 -29.60
CA LYS A 219 -3.36 -7.47 -30.89
C LYS A 219 -1.98 -8.14 -30.78
N GLY A 220 -1.96 -9.47 -30.78
CA GLY A 220 -0.73 -10.24 -30.59
C GLY A 220 -0.19 -10.85 -31.88
N LYS A 221 1.08 -10.59 -32.18
CA LYS A 221 1.81 -11.16 -33.32
C LYS A 221 2.03 -12.65 -33.10
N ASP A 222 1.65 -13.49 -34.05
CA ASP A 222 1.74 -14.96 -33.94
C ASP A 222 1.10 -15.52 -32.65
N GLY A 223 0.06 -14.83 -32.13
CA GLY A 223 -0.60 -15.16 -30.86
C GLY A 223 0.20 -14.78 -29.60
N LYS A 224 1.38 -14.18 -29.74
CA LYS A 224 2.26 -13.74 -28.64
C LYS A 224 2.06 -12.25 -28.36
N LEU A 225 2.17 -11.89 -27.09
CA LEU A 225 2.11 -10.52 -26.58
C LEU A 225 3.30 -10.31 -25.64
N PRO A 226 4.43 -9.78 -26.13
CA PRO A 226 5.55 -9.38 -25.28
C PRO A 226 5.06 -8.35 -24.26
N PHE A 227 5.49 -8.47 -23.00
CA PHE A 227 5.18 -7.49 -21.97
C PHE A 227 6.40 -7.17 -21.12
N CYS A 228 6.39 -5.97 -20.53
CA CYS A 228 7.27 -5.59 -19.44
C CYS A 228 6.41 -5.05 -18.29
N ALA A 229 6.72 -5.48 -17.07
CA ALA A 229 6.04 -5.09 -15.83
C ALA A 229 7.08 -4.79 -14.77
N MET A 230 7.07 -3.59 -14.21
CA MET A 230 8.04 -3.19 -13.21
C MET A 230 7.42 -2.31 -12.12
N GLY A 231 8.01 -2.32 -10.94
CA GLY A 231 7.56 -1.46 -9.85
C GLY A 231 8.35 -1.61 -8.56
N VAL A 232 8.22 -0.59 -7.71
CA VAL A 232 8.58 -0.65 -6.28
C VAL A 232 7.34 -0.93 -5.45
N SER A 233 7.45 -1.78 -4.43
CA SER A 233 6.40 -2.07 -3.44
C SER A 233 7.01 -2.14 -2.05
N SER A 234 6.40 -1.46 -1.08
CA SER A 234 6.91 -1.40 0.30
C SER A 234 5.80 -1.53 1.32
N VAL A 235 6.10 -2.23 2.42
CA VAL A 235 5.31 -2.23 3.65
C VAL A 235 6.25 -2.11 4.84
N ILE A 236 5.96 -1.15 5.72
CA ILE A 236 6.74 -0.91 6.94
C ILE A 236 5.85 -1.11 8.16
N HIS A 237 6.28 -1.95 9.09
CA HIS A 237 5.61 -2.23 10.35
C HIS A 237 6.48 -1.77 11.54
N PRO A 238 6.22 -0.58 12.10
CA PRO A 238 6.88 -0.09 13.30
C PRO A 238 6.63 -0.97 14.53
N LYS A 239 7.60 -0.96 15.45
CA LYS A 239 7.54 -1.64 16.75
C LYS A 239 6.66 -0.88 17.74
N ASN A 240 6.67 0.45 17.72
CA ASN A 240 5.83 1.31 18.56
C ASN A 240 4.39 1.41 17.98
N PRO A 241 3.32 1.16 18.76
CA PRO A 241 1.93 1.35 18.33
C PRO A 241 1.60 2.75 17.79
N HIS A 242 2.28 3.79 18.30
CA HIS A 242 2.01 5.20 17.94
C HIS A 242 2.62 5.59 16.58
N ILE A 243 3.52 4.78 16.02
CA ILE A 243 4.01 4.97 14.66
C ILE A 243 3.15 4.11 13.70
N PRO A 244 2.49 4.71 12.70
CA PRO A 244 1.62 3.98 11.78
C PRO A 244 2.38 3.01 10.86
N THR A 245 1.74 1.92 10.46
CA THR A 245 2.19 1.15 9.29
C THR A 245 1.96 1.98 8.03
N VAL A 246 2.92 1.98 7.10
CA VAL A 246 2.76 2.59 5.76
C VAL A 246 2.91 1.52 4.68
N HIS A 247 2.17 1.68 3.60
CA HIS A 247 2.35 0.94 2.36
C HIS A 247 2.47 1.92 1.20
N PHE A 248 3.32 1.59 0.22
CA PHE A 248 3.24 2.21 -1.09
C PHE A 248 3.58 1.23 -2.21
N ASN A 249 3.05 1.51 -3.39
CA ASN A 249 3.43 0.84 -4.62
C ASN A 249 3.44 1.86 -5.77
N TYR A 250 4.43 1.77 -6.65
CA TYR A 250 4.44 2.50 -7.92
C TYR A 250 4.93 1.54 -9.01
N ARG A 251 4.09 1.32 -10.02
CA ARG A 251 4.28 0.31 -11.07
C ARG A 251 3.94 0.84 -12.45
N TYR A 252 4.56 0.22 -13.44
CA TYR A 252 4.39 0.44 -14.86
C TYR A 252 4.20 -0.90 -15.55
N PHE A 253 3.37 -0.90 -16.59
CA PHE A 253 3.13 -2.05 -17.43
C PHE A 253 3.12 -1.60 -18.88
N GLU A 254 3.78 -2.35 -19.77
CA GLU A 254 3.66 -2.21 -21.22
C GLU A 254 3.50 -3.55 -21.91
N ILE A 255 2.77 -3.56 -23.02
CA ILE A 255 2.57 -4.67 -23.96
C ILE A 255 2.94 -4.17 -25.34
N GLU A 256 3.78 -4.91 -26.06
CA GLU A 256 4.07 -4.66 -27.46
C GLU A 256 3.03 -5.35 -28.35
N GLU A 257 2.40 -4.59 -29.26
CA GLU A 257 1.46 -5.12 -30.26
C GLU A 257 2.17 -5.52 -31.55
N GLU A 258 1.45 -6.20 -32.44
CA GLU A 258 1.98 -6.68 -33.72
C GLU A 258 2.54 -5.60 -34.65
N ASP A 259 1.99 -4.39 -34.58
CA ASP A 259 2.43 -3.21 -35.34
C ASP A 259 3.61 -2.45 -34.69
N GLY A 260 4.14 -2.96 -33.56
CA GLY A 260 5.21 -2.32 -32.79
C GLY A 260 4.74 -1.17 -31.90
N SER A 261 3.44 -0.86 -31.88
CA SER A 261 2.88 0.07 -30.89
C SER A 261 2.86 -0.56 -29.50
N LYS A 262 2.82 0.28 -28.45
CA LYS A 262 2.77 -0.18 -27.06
C LYS A 262 1.47 0.25 -26.38
N GLN A 263 0.71 -0.71 -25.86
CA GLN A 263 -0.28 -0.41 -24.82
C GLN A 263 0.44 -0.35 -23.47
N TRP A 264 0.23 0.73 -22.73
CA TRP A 264 0.89 0.94 -21.45
C TRP A 264 -0.07 1.52 -20.42
N TRP A 265 0.24 1.36 -19.14
CA TRP A 265 -0.42 2.08 -18.05
C TRP A 265 0.47 2.10 -16.81
N PHE A 266 0.26 3.12 -15.98
CA PHE A 266 0.79 3.16 -14.63
C PHE A 266 -0.26 2.74 -13.60
N GLY A 267 0.23 2.37 -12.43
CA GLY A 267 -0.61 2.19 -11.24
C GLY A 267 0.21 2.44 -9.99
N GLY A 268 -0.47 2.68 -8.88
CA GLY A 268 0.23 2.89 -7.63
C GLY A 268 -0.62 3.50 -6.53
N GLY A 269 0.05 4.00 -5.52
CA GLY A 269 -0.57 4.57 -4.34
C GLY A 269 0.37 4.57 -3.15
N THR A 270 0.03 5.37 -2.15
CA THR A 270 0.66 5.39 -0.82
C THR A 270 -0.47 5.54 0.18
N ASP A 271 -0.54 4.66 1.19
CA ASP A 271 -1.61 4.64 2.20
C ASP A 271 -1.07 4.39 3.62
N LEU A 272 -1.79 4.91 4.61
CA LEU A 272 -1.37 4.91 6.02
C LEU A 272 -2.34 4.11 6.90
N THR A 273 -1.78 3.21 7.70
CA THR A 273 -2.49 2.34 8.64
C THR A 273 -2.03 2.60 10.09
N PRO A 274 -2.55 3.64 10.75
CA PRO A 274 -2.32 3.88 12.18
C PRO A 274 -3.05 2.86 13.07
N VAL A 275 -2.51 2.68 14.29
CA VAL A 275 -3.19 1.96 15.39
C VAL A 275 -4.13 2.89 16.16
N TYR A 276 -3.72 4.16 16.29
CA TYR A 276 -4.43 5.26 16.93
C TYR A 276 -4.42 6.50 16.02
N ILE A 277 -5.51 7.25 15.99
CA ILE A 277 -5.62 8.43 15.13
C ILE A 277 -4.94 9.66 15.74
N ASP A 278 -3.90 10.17 15.08
CA ASP A 278 -3.44 11.55 15.22
C ASP A 278 -3.89 12.38 14.01
N LYS A 279 -4.63 13.47 14.27
CA LYS A 279 -5.22 14.32 13.23
C LYS A 279 -4.17 15.17 12.50
N LYS A 280 -3.06 15.53 13.14
CA LYS A 280 -1.96 16.28 12.52
C LYS A 280 -1.17 15.39 11.57
N ASP A 281 -0.99 14.12 11.91
CA ASP A 281 -0.26 13.17 11.04
C ASP A 281 -1.10 12.77 9.83
N ALA A 282 -2.41 12.54 10.06
CA ALA A 282 -3.35 12.34 8.97
C ALA A 282 -3.36 13.53 7.99
N PHE A 283 -3.44 14.77 8.51
CA PHE A 283 -3.32 15.98 7.70
C PHE A 283 -1.96 16.07 7.00
N HIS A 284 -0.84 15.83 7.70
CA HIS A 284 0.51 15.90 7.11
C HIS A 284 0.67 14.93 5.94
N PHE A 285 0.30 13.67 6.16
CA PHE A 285 0.35 12.60 5.15
C PHE A 285 -0.49 12.94 3.92
N HIS A 286 -1.79 13.22 4.12
CA HIS A 286 -2.72 13.51 3.04
C HIS A 286 -2.41 14.82 2.31
N ASN A 287 -1.96 15.87 3.01
CA ASN A 287 -1.56 17.14 2.41
C ASN A 287 -0.29 16.99 1.55
N THR A 288 0.63 16.13 1.97
CA THR A 288 1.86 15.84 1.20
C THR A 288 1.51 15.12 -0.11
N LEU A 289 0.61 14.14 -0.06
CA LEU A 289 0.09 13.46 -1.25
C LEU A 289 -0.72 14.42 -2.15
N LYS A 290 -1.60 15.24 -1.56
CA LYS A 290 -2.39 16.24 -2.29
C LYS A 290 -1.49 17.23 -3.03
N LYS A 291 -0.47 17.79 -2.37
CA LYS A 291 0.52 18.70 -3.00
C LYS A 291 1.31 18.06 -4.14
N ALA A 292 1.45 16.74 -4.18
CA ALA A 292 2.03 16.06 -5.34
C ALA A 292 1.00 15.92 -6.46
N CYS A 293 -0.24 15.55 -6.15
CA CYS A 293 -1.34 15.42 -7.12
C CYS A 293 -1.71 16.75 -7.79
N ASP A 294 -1.83 17.83 -7.00
CA ASP A 294 -2.22 19.17 -7.43
C ASP A 294 -1.26 19.78 -8.49
N LYS A 295 0.00 19.30 -8.56
CA LYS A 295 0.98 19.72 -9.58
C LYS A 295 0.63 19.21 -10.99
N HIS A 296 -0.18 18.17 -11.09
CA HIS A 296 -0.50 17.50 -12.36
C HIS A 296 -1.96 17.70 -12.74
N HIS A 297 -2.89 17.46 -11.80
CA HIS A 297 -4.30 17.68 -12.06
C HIS A 297 -5.13 17.84 -10.77
N PRO A 298 -6.01 18.86 -10.65
CA PRO A 298 -6.73 19.17 -9.41
C PRO A 298 -7.72 18.08 -8.98
N LYS A 299 -8.12 17.16 -9.88
CA LYS A 299 -9.01 16.04 -9.52
C LYS A 299 -8.28 14.79 -9.02
N TYR A 300 -6.96 14.67 -9.24
CA TYR A 300 -6.23 13.44 -8.91
C TYR A 300 -6.30 13.09 -7.43
N TYR A 301 -6.07 14.04 -6.52
CA TYR A 301 -6.19 13.76 -5.10
C TYR A 301 -7.60 13.30 -4.68
N PRO A 302 -8.70 14.04 -4.92
CA PRO A 302 -10.02 13.61 -4.47
C PRO A 302 -10.50 12.30 -5.14
N GLU A 303 -10.15 12.04 -6.39
CA GLU A 303 -10.49 10.78 -7.08
C GLU A 303 -9.68 9.59 -6.53
N PHE A 304 -8.36 9.73 -6.43
CA PHE A 304 -7.47 8.65 -5.97
C PHE A 304 -7.56 8.40 -4.46
N LYS A 305 -7.91 9.40 -3.65
CA LYS A 305 -8.25 9.24 -2.22
C LYS A 305 -9.53 8.42 -2.07
N LYS A 306 -10.60 8.80 -2.78
CA LYS A 306 -11.86 8.06 -2.80
C LYS A 306 -11.71 6.64 -3.35
N TRP A 307 -10.76 6.41 -4.26
CA TRP A 307 -10.41 5.06 -4.71
C TRP A 307 -9.63 4.28 -3.63
N CYS A 308 -8.70 4.92 -2.93
CA CYS A 308 -7.95 4.33 -1.81
C CYS A 308 -8.89 3.80 -0.72
N ASP A 309 -9.83 4.63 -0.26
CA ASP A 309 -10.85 4.26 0.75
C ASP A 309 -11.68 3.04 0.33
N LYS A 310 -12.02 2.94 -0.97
CA LYS A 310 -12.76 1.79 -1.54
C LYS A 310 -11.90 0.54 -1.71
N TYR A 311 -10.64 0.69 -2.11
CA TYR A 311 -9.76 -0.43 -2.41
C TYR A 311 -9.37 -1.17 -1.13
N PHE A 312 -8.96 -0.43 -0.09
CA PHE A 312 -8.49 -0.98 1.17
C PHE A 312 -9.63 -1.30 2.16
N TYR A 313 -10.81 -1.68 1.68
CA TYR A 313 -11.98 -1.98 2.50
C TYR A 313 -12.11 -3.47 2.85
N VAL A 314 -12.07 -3.79 4.15
CA VAL A 314 -12.19 -5.15 4.69
C VAL A 314 -13.68 -5.50 4.82
N ARG A 315 -14.28 -5.95 3.71
CA ARG A 315 -15.75 -6.12 3.56
C ARG A 315 -16.40 -6.92 4.69
N HIS A 316 -15.77 -8.01 5.14
CA HIS A 316 -16.30 -8.88 6.21
C HIS A 316 -16.14 -8.29 7.63
N ARG A 317 -15.49 -7.14 7.77
CA ARG A 317 -15.36 -6.36 9.03
C ARG A 317 -16.12 -5.04 8.99
N GLY A 318 -16.47 -4.55 7.80
CA GLY A 318 -17.19 -3.29 7.60
C GLY A 318 -16.30 -2.04 7.78
N GLU A 319 -14.98 -2.17 7.70
CA GLU A 319 -13.99 -1.13 8.00
C GLU A 319 -12.88 -1.07 6.94
N THR A 320 -12.25 0.09 6.74
CA THR A 320 -11.00 0.21 5.99
C THR A 320 -9.82 -0.37 6.77
N ARG A 321 -8.75 -0.74 6.04
CA ARG A 321 -7.47 -1.19 6.62
C ARG A 321 -6.82 -0.10 7.48
N GLY A 322 -6.83 1.13 6.95
CA GLY A 322 -6.21 2.34 7.50
C GLY A 322 -6.98 3.61 7.10
N ILE A 323 -6.35 4.77 7.25
CA ILE A 323 -6.95 6.10 6.97
C ILE A 323 -6.85 6.54 5.50
N GLY A 324 -6.61 5.60 4.61
CA GLY A 324 -6.45 5.83 3.17
C GLY A 324 -5.14 6.53 2.82
N GLY A 325 -5.18 7.27 1.72
CA GLY A 325 -4.04 7.93 1.08
C GLY A 325 -4.41 8.23 -0.37
N ILE A 326 -3.60 7.79 -1.32
CA ILE A 326 -3.99 7.76 -2.75
C ILE A 326 -3.86 6.34 -3.31
N PHE A 327 -4.74 5.97 -4.24
CA PHE A 327 -4.67 4.73 -5.02
C PHE A 327 -5.14 4.97 -6.46
N PHE A 328 -4.40 4.44 -7.42
CA PHE A 328 -4.74 4.48 -8.85
C PHE A 328 -4.27 3.21 -9.57
N ASP A 329 -4.96 2.87 -10.64
CA ASP A 329 -4.71 1.73 -11.52
C ASP A 329 -5.17 2.11 -12.94
N ASP A 330 -4.67 1.44 -13.96
CA ASP A 330 -4.97 1.74 -15.38
C ASP A 330 -4.76 3.22 -15.78
N LEU A 331 -3.75 3.91 -15.22
CA LEU A 331 -3.44 5.30 -15.59
C LEU A 331 -2.67 5.35 -16.91
N ASP A 332 -3.39 5.53 -18.01
CA ASP A 332 -2.90 5.55 -19.40
C ASP A 332 -3.13 6.88 -20.14
N SER A 333 -3.42 7.96 -19.40
CA SER A 333 -3.77 9.28 -19.94
C SER A 333 -3.17 10.44 -19.12
N PRO A 334 -3.03 11.66 -19.69
CA PRO A 334 -3.31 12.02 -21.09
C PRO A 334 -2.24 11.55 -22.07
N ASN A 335 -1.01 11.35 -21.61
CA ASN A 335 0.08 10.72 -22.35
C ASN A 335 1.10 10.10 -21.37
N GLN A 336 2.04 9.32 -21.92
CA GLN A 336 2.99 8.53 -21.13
C GLN A 336 3.94 9.39 -20.29
N GLU A 337 4.34 10.56 -20.81
CA GLU A 337 5.28 11.46 -20.14
C GLU A 337 4.63 12.17 -18.94
N GLU A 338 3.41 12.67 -19.11
CA GLU A 338 2.65 13.30 -18.02
C GLU A 338 2.27 12.28 -16.94
N ALA A 339 1.81 11.08 -17.32
CA ALA A 339 1.52 10.01 -16.38
C ALA A 339 2.77 9.57 -15.60
N PHE A 340 3.93 9.45 -16.26
CA PHE A 340 5.20 9.16 -15.60
C PHE A 340 5.62 10.28 -14.63
N ASN A 341 5.51 11.55 -15.02
CA ASN A 341 5.88 12.67 -14.16
C ASN A 341 4.95 12.80 -12.94
N PHE A 342 3.67 12.43 -13.06
CA PHE A 342 2.77 12.27 -11.92
C PHE A 342 3.23 11.14 -10.99
N VAL A 343 3.50 9.94 -11.50
CA VAL A 343 3.97 8.78 -10.73
C VAL A 343 5.27 9.09 -9.99
N LYS A 344 6.25 9.68 -10.70
CA LYS A 344 7.53 10.16 -10.16
C LYS A 344 7.35 11.21 -9.07
N SER A 345 6.39 12.11 -9.22
CA SER A 345 6.06 13.10 -8.18
C SER A 345 5.45 12.46 -6.94
N CYS A 346 4.63 11.42 -7.11
CA CYS A 346 4.08 10.66 -6.00
C CYS A 346 5.13 9.77 -5.31
N ALA A 347 5.99 9.09 -6.06
CA ALA A 347 7.11 8.30 -5.52
C ALA A 347 8.04 9.18 -4.66
N ARG A 348 8.34 10.41 -5.09
CA ARG A 348 9.08 11.41 -4.31
C ARG A 348 8.40 11.86 -3.01
N THR A 349 7.13 11.51 -2.76
CA THR A 349 6.48 11.81 -1.48
C THR A 349 6.73 10.78 -0.38
N VAL A 350 7.17 9.55 -0.69
CA VAL A 350 7.16 8.45 0.30
C VAL A 350 8.02 8.73 1.53
N VAL A 351 9.17 9.38 1.36
CA VAL A 351 10.00 9.85 2.47
C VAL A 351 9.33 11.00 3.24
N PRO A 352 9.03 12.17 2.62
CA PRO A 352 8.49 13.31 3.36
C PRO A 352 7.08 13.12 3.92
N CYS A 353 6.24 12.23 3.38
CA CYS A 353 4.91 11.97 3.95
C CYS A 353 4.98 11.09 5.21
N TYR A 354 6.01 10.24 5.36
CA TYR A 354 6.09 9.22 6.41
C TYR A 354 7.17 9.52 7.47
N LEU A 355 8.40 9.85 7.08
CA LEU A 355 9.52 9.99 8.02
C LEU A 355 9.31 11.08 9.10
N PRO A 356 8.65 12.23 8.84
CA PRO A 356 8.30 13.18 9.89
C PRO A 356 7.36 12.60 10.96
N ILE A 357 6.41 11.73 10.57
CA ILE A 357 5.50 11.04 11.49
C ILE A 357 6.30 10.05 12.33
N VAL A 358 7.18 9.24 11.71
CA VAL A 358 8.08 8.34 12.44
C VAL A 358 8.90 9.12 13.47
N LYS A 359 9.62 10.17 13.04
CA LYS A 359 10.50 10.98 13.88
C LYS A 359 9.75 11.66 15.05
N LYS A 360 8.50 12.07 14.85
CA LYS A 360 7.62 12.62 15.90
C LYS A 360 7.30 11.61 17.01
N HIS A 361 7.05 10.35 16.66
CA HIS A 361 6.56 9.31 17.57
C HIS A 361 7.64 8.30 18.04
N LEU A 362 8.92 8.57 17.78
CA LEU A 362 10.03 7.68 18.16
C LEU A 362 10.09 7.37 19.67
N ASN A 363 9.82 8.38 20.50
CA ASN A 363 10.02 8.34 21.95
C ASN A 363 8.70 8.22 22.74
N ASP A 364 7.57 8.04 22.05
CA ASP A 364 6.27 7.90 22.70
C ASP A 364 6.25 6.60 23.50
N SER A 365 6.01 6.70 24.81
CA SER A 365 5.79 5.53 25.65
C SER A 365 4.50 4.83 25.24
N PHE A 366 4.48 3.51 25.35
CA PHE A 366 3.28 2.72 25.11
C PHE A 366 3.06 1.64 26.17
N THR A 367 1.80 1.28 26.41
CA THR A 367 1.40 0.22 27.34
C THR A 367 1.32 -1.14 26.64
N GLN A 368 1.25 -2.22 27.42
CA GLN A 368 1.01 -3.56 26.86
C GLN A 368 -0.36 -3.63 26.14
N ASP A 369 -1.38 -2.96 26.65
CA ASP A 369 -2.72 -2.92 26.01
C ASP A 369 -2.65 -2.26 24.63
N GLU A 370 -1.89 -1.17 24.48
CA GLU A 370 -1.67 -0.51 23.19
C GLU A 370 -0.88 -1.40 22.22
N LYS A 371 0.07 -2.20 22.73
CA LYS A 371 0.83 -3.18 21.94
C LYS A 371 -0.04 -4.37 21.52
N ASP A 372 -0.92 -4.86 22.39
CA ASP A 372 -1.90 -5.91 22.10
C ASP A 372 -2.92 -5.43 21.06
N TRP A 373 -3.42 -4.20 21.19
CA TRP A 373 -4.29 -3.59 20.18
C TRP A 373 -3.59 -3.41 18.83
N GLN A 374 -2.30 -3.02 18.80
CA GLN A 374 -1.51 -3.05 17.57
C GLN A 374 -1.52 -4.43 16.92
N GLN A 375 -1.41 -5.53 17.69
CA GLN A 375 -1.46 -6.88 17.13
C GLN A 375 -2.83 -7.23 16.53
N VAL A 376 -3.93 -6.78 17.15
CA VAL A 376 -5.30 -6.94 16.61
C VAL A 376 -5.48 -6.12 15.32
N ARG A 377 -4.97 -4.88 15.27
CA ARG A 377 -4.97 -4.06 14.03
C ARG A 377 -4.11 -4.69 12.92
N ARG A 378 -2.96 -5.26 13.25
CA ARG A 378 -2.12 -6.03 12.31
C ARG A 378 -2.83 -7.29 11.80
N GLY A 379 -3.66 -7.94 12.62
CA GLY A 379 -4.54 -9.02 12.17
C GLY A 379 -5.48 -8.59 11.04
N ARG A 380 -6.02 -7.36 11.07
CA ARG A 380 -6.82 -6.78 9.97
C ARG A 380 -5.99 -6.51 8.72
N TYR A 381 -4.71 -6.13 8.87
CA TYR A 381 -3.79 -5.95 7.76
C TYR A 381 -3.54 -7.29 7.02
N VAL A 382 -3.31 -8.38 7.78
CA VAL A 382 -3.18 -9.74 7.24
C VAL A 382 -4.48 -10.21 6.58
N GLU A 383 -5.64 -10.00 7.22
CA GLU A 383 -6.96 -10.29 6.65
C GLU A 383 -7.15 -9.61 5.28
N PHE A 384 -6.78 -8.33 5.15
CA PHE A 384 -6.86 -7.65 3.86
C PHE A 384 -5.93 -8.26 2.80
N ASN A 385 -4.64 -8.42 3.13
CA ASN A 385 -3.64 -8.87 2.17
C ASN A 385 -3.93 -10.29 1.64
N LEU A 386 -4.39 -11.21 2.50
CA LEU A 386 -4.68 -12.58 2.07
C LEU A 386 -6.06 -12.75 1.41
N VAL A 387 -7.07 -11.97 1.82
CA VAL A 387 -8.47 -12.16 1.35
C VAL A 387 -8.85 -11.23 0.20
N TYR A 388 -8.29 -10.02 0.12
CA TYR A 388 -8.75 -8.98 -0.82
C TYR A 388 -7.69 -8.40 -1.74
N ASP A 389 -6.42 -8.31 -1.32
CA ASP A 389 -5.41 -7.68 -2.18
C ASP A 389 -5.18 -8.45 -3.48
N ARG A 390 -5.35 -7.75 -4.60
CA ARG A 390 -5.15 -8.30 -5.94
C ARG A 390 -3.68 -8.62 -6.20
N GLY A 391 -2.75 -7.82 -5.66
CA GLY A 391 -1.31 -8.01 -5.83
C GLY A 391 -0.82 -9.32 -5.20
N VAL A 392 -1.07 -9.50 -3.90
CA VAL A 392 -0.73 -10.74 -3.18
C VAL A 392 -1.38 -11.96 -3.80
N LYS A 393 -2.69 -11.90 -4.12
CA LYS A 393 -3.39 -13.04 -4.74
C LYS A 393 -2.82 -13.42 -6.11
N PHE A 394 -2.57 -12.44 -6.98
CA PHE A 394 -1.97 -12.69 -8.29
C PHE A 394 -0.55 -13.26 -8.17
N GLY A 395 0.26 -12.70 -7.28
CA GLY A 395 1.62 -13.18 -7.03
C GLY A 395 1.66 -14.63 -6.52
N LEU A 396 0.83 -14.98 -5.55
CA LEU A 396 0.76 -16.35 -5.00
C LEU A 396 0.19 -17.36 -6.02
N ALA A 397 -0.68 -16.93 -6.93
CA ALA A 397 -1.24 -17.77 -7.99
C ALA A 397 -0.31 -17.92 -9.21
N THR A 398 0.68 -17.04 -9.38
CA THR A 398 1.59 -17.04 -10.55
C THR A 398 2.78 -17.96 -10.32
N PRO A 399 2.96 -19.05 -11.10
CA PRO A 399 4.12 -19.95 -10.97
C PRO A 399 5.46 -19.21 -11.13
N GLY A 400 6.48 -19.68 -10.41
CA GLY A 400 7.82 -19.07 -10.44
C GLY A 400 7.96 -17.76 -9.65
N SER A 401 6.89 -17.24 -9.06
CA SER A 401 6.94 -16.04 -8.22
C SER A 401 7.71 -16.26 -6.92
N ARG A 402 8.52 -15.28 -6.52
CA ARG A 402 9.27 -15.32 -5.26
C ARG A 402 8.34 -15.06 -4.06
N ILE A 403 7.82 -16.14 -3.46
CA ILE A 403 6.85 -16.11 -2.36
C ILE A 403 7.29 -15.19 -1.21
N GLU A 404 8.56 -15.25 -0.80
CA GLU A 404 9.13 -14.38 0.24
C GLU A 404 9.04 -12.88 -0.10
N SER A 405 9.13 -12.50 -1.37
CA SER A 405 8.96 -11.09 -1.79
C SER A 405 7.49 -10.64 -1.74
N ILE A 406 6.53 -11.56 -1.83
CA ILE A 406 5.09 -11.28 -1.73
C ILE A 406 4.66 -11.20 -0.26
N LEU A 407 5.11 -12.16 0.55
CA LEU A 407 4.80 -12.26 1.98
C LEU A 407 5.66 -11.33 2.87
N MET A 408 6.62 -10.61 2.29
CA MET A 408 7.26 -9.44 2.89
C MET A 408 6.23 -8.50 3.53
N SER A 409 5.08 -8.32 2.86
CA SER A 409 3.96 -7.46 3.27
C SER A 409 3.24 -7.88 4.56
N LEU A 410 3.52 -9.04 5.14
CA LEU A 410 2.94 -9.49 6.40
C LEU A 410 3.80 -9.02 7.59
N PRO A 411 3.20 -8.55 8.70
CA PRO A 411 3.94 -8.18 9.91
C PRO A 411 4.62 -9.40 10.56
N LEU A 412 5.63 -9.16 11.38
CA LEU A 412 6.31 -10.22 12.14
C LEU A 412 5.37 -10.90 13.14
N THR A 413 4.47 -10.12 13.76
CA THR A 413 3.45 -10.59 14.71
C THR A 413 2.08 -9.99 14.39
N ALA A 414 1.03 -10.75 14.70
CA ALA A 414 -0.38 -10.34 14.61
C ALA A 414 -1.23 -11.20 15.57
N ARG A 415 -2.41 -10.72 15.97
CA ARG A 415 -3.29 -11.37 16.95
C ARG A 415 -4.74 -11.37 16.49
N TRP A 416 -5.44 -12.45 16.76
CA TRP A 416 -6.87 -12.60 16.55
C TRP A 416 -7.54 -12.99 17.85
N GLU A 417 -8.52 -12.22 18.27
CA GLU A 417 -9.31 -12.48 19.47
C GLU A 417 -10.77 -12.71 19.09
N TYR A 418 -11.38 -13.72 19.73
CA TYR A 418 -12.77 -14.04 19.54
C TYR A 418 -13.67 -12.93 20.13
N MET A 419 -14.53 -12.35 19.30
CA MET A 419 -15.52 -11.33 19.69
C MET A 419 -14.96 -10.07 20.39
N HIS A 420 -13.66 -9.78 20.25
CA HIS A 420 -13.03 -8.58 20.81
C HIS A 420 -13.73 -7.30 20.36
N LYS A 421 -14.06 -6.45 21.33
CA LYS A 421 -14.63 -5.11 21.13
C LYS A 421 -13.89 -4.12 22.04
N PRO A 422 -13.38 -3.00 21.53
CA PRO A 422 -12.76 -1.99 22.38
C PRO A 422 -13.77 -1.33 23.32
N VAL A 423 -13.26 -0.80 24.43
CA VAL A 423 -14.06 -0.10 25.44
C VAL A 423 -14.72 1.14 24.82
N LYS A 424 -16.01 1.36 25.10
CA LYS A 424 -16.74 2.52 24.56
C LYS A 424 -16.09 3.82 25.03
N GLY A 425 -15.75 4.69 24.09
CA GLY A 425 -15.10 5.99 24.37
C GLY A 425 -13.58 5.94 24.47
N SER A 426 -12.95 4.77 24.26
CA SER A 426 -11.49 4.66 24.19
C SER A 426 -10.94 5.08 22.82
N ARG A 427 -9.61 5.28 22.73
CA ARG A 427 -8.94 5.64 21.45
C ARG A 427 -9.05 4.53 20.39
N GLU A 428 -9.11 3.27 20.83
CA GLU A 428 -9.35 2.11 19.97
C GLU A 428 -10.75 2.18 19.34
N ALA A 429 -11.77 2.60 20.11
CA ALA A 429 -13.12 2.80 19.63
C ALA A 429 -13.24 4.01 18.68
N GLU A 430 -12.55 5.13 18.98
CA GLU A 430 -12.44 6.26 18.04
C GLU A 430 -11.79 5.82 16.71
N MET A 431 -10.73 5.02 16.78
CA MET A 431 -10.05 4.53 15.59
C MET A 431 -10.96 3.63 14.74
N LEU A 432 -11.71 2.70 15.34
CA LEU A 432 -12.68 1.88 14.59
C LEU A 432 -13.79 2.73 13.93
N GLU A 433 -14.21 3.82 14.56
CA GLU A 433 -15.21 4.73 13.98
C GLU A 433 -14.67 5.45 12.73
N VAL A 434 -13.41 5.90 12.77
CA VAL A 434 -12.71 6.48 11.60
C VAL A 434 -12.58 5.48 10.46
N LEU A 435 -12.33 4.20 10.75
CA LEU A 435 -12.17 3.16 9.72
C LEU A 435 -13.50 2.70 9.11
N ARG A 436 -14.61 2.76 9.86
CA ARG A 436 -15.95 2.47 9.33
C ARG A 436 -16.49 3.62 8.50
N ASN A 437 -16.14 4.85 8.88
CA ASN A 437 -16.59 6.08 8.26
C ASN A 437 -15.39 6.93 7.82
N PRO A 438 -14.75 6.60 6.67
CA PRO A 438 -13.59 7.32 6.14
C PRO A 438 -13.84 8.83 6.05
N LYS A 439 -12.86 9.61 6.52
CA LYS A 439 -12.95 11.07 6.65
C LYS A 439 -12.16 11.76 5.55
N GLU A 440 -12.50 13.02 5.27
CA GLU A 440 -11.59 13.92 4.56
C GLU A 440 -10.60 14.52 5.55
N TRP A 441 -9.34 14.67 5.12
CA TRP A 441 -8.22 15.07 5.97
C TRP A 441 -7.58 16.41 5.58
N VAL A 442 -7.95 16.98 4.43
CA VAL A 442 -7.38 18.19 3.80
C VAL A 442 -8.41 18.89 2.91
#